data_AF-A0A9D9M7I3-F1
#
_entry.id   AF-A0A9D9M7I3-F1
#
_cell.length_a   1.000
_cell.length_b   1.000
_cell.length_c   1.000
_cell.angle_alpha   90.00
_cell.angle_beta   90.00
_cell.angle_gamma   90.00
#
_symmetry.space_group_name_H-M   'P 1'
#
loop_
_entity.id
_entity.type
_entity.pdbx_description
1 polymer ?
#
loop_
_entity_poly.entity_id
_entity_poly.type
_entity_poly.pdbx_seq_one_letter_code
_entity_poly.pdbx_strand_id
1 'polypeptide(L)'
;SSYEKKGGFLKGISMDTLIDLFFGFLVVLVSLGSVVVFFVLRIRDLVLKASGKMWSPKFFGATSVKGWSREAPFDGSIPIAAYLFKEGTRLTFKNGHPERAIGAFFLRWIRQGYVTPVPAKDGHYDLQFQAEEPDFNSGCEKSLYKKAFEACGSNQILEKGEFDSWAKKHYKSLAGWPDSVVSEGKSKYNFFKGDKLAESAKLLQFKNFLNDFTISSEREVPEVGLWGQYLEFAQFFGIADKVAKAFAKLYPTEFNDFSKQYGLDATTMSTVLNNWSTMTSRAYRSAYSAKLSHEASSGSGSSGSSGGFGGHSSFGGGGGFSGGGFGGGSR
;
A
#
# COMPACT_ATOMS: atom_id res chain seq x y z
N SER A 1 5.31 -3.28 -96.85
CA SER A 1 6.05 -3.61 -95.62
C SER A 1 5.34 -2.93 -94.47
N SER A 2 4.76 -3.74 -93.58
CA SER A 2 3.79 -3.36 -92.55
C SER A 2 4.50 -2.96 -91.26
N TYR A 3 4.15 -1.80 -90.69
CA TYR A 3 4.47 -1.47 -89.29
C TYR A 3 3.16 -1.42 -88.51
N GLU A 4 2.79 -2.57 -87.95
CA GLU A 4 1.60 -2.77 -87.15
C GLU A 4 1.86 -2.35 -85.69
N LYS A 5 1.21 -1.25 -85.27
CA LYS A 5 1.21 -0.77 -83.88
C LYS A 5 0.53 -1.82 -82.98
N LYS A 6 1.32 -2.57 -82.21
CA LYS A 6 0.85 -3.32 -81.03
C LYS A 6 0.42 -2.33 -79.94
N GLY A 7 -0.83 -1.87 -80.01
CA GLY A 7 -1.49 -1.12 -78.94
C GLY A 7 -1.94 -2.08 -77.85
N GLY A 8 -1.27 -2.00 -76.68
CA GLY A 8 -1.45 -2.89 -75.54
C GLY A 8 -2.84 -2.87 -74.91
N PHE A 9 -3.05 -3.86 -74.05
CA PHE A 9 -4.20 -4.33 -73.27
C PHE A 9 -5.06 -3.29 -72.50
N LEU A 10 -4.89 -1.98 -72.73
CA LEU A 10 -5.56 -0.90 -71.97
C LEU A 10 -6.48 -0.02 -72.81
N LYS A 11 -6.81 -0.40 -74.04
CA LYS A 11 -7.67 0.40 -74.92
C LYS A 11 -9.15 0.15 -74.60
N GLY A 12 -9.68 0.86 -73.59
CA GLY A 12 -11.12 0.86 -73.28
C GLY A 12 -11.51 1.16 -71.84
N ILE A 13 -10.57 1.23 -70.90
CA ILE A 13 -10.86 1.53 -69.50
C ILE A 13 -10.72 3.05 -69.29
N SER A 14 -11.79 3.72 -68.82
CA SER A 14 -11.71 5.16 -68.53
C SER A 14 -10.77 5.41 -67.36
N MET A 15 -10.13 6.58 -67.36
CA MET A 15 -9.18 6.93 -66.31
C MET A 15 -9.84 6.96 -64.92
N ASP A 16 -11.12 7.32 -64.86
CA ASP A 16 -11.92 7.32 -63.63
C ASP A 16 -12.08 5.89 -63.08
N THR A 17 -12.31 4.88 -63.93
CA THR A 17 -12.40 3.48 -63.50
C THR A 17 -11.07 2.96 -62.95
N LEU A 18 -9.93 3.41 -63.48
CA LEU A 18 -8.61 3.05 -62.94
C LEU A 18 -8.35 3.70 -61.57
N ILE A 19 -8.79 4.94 -61.39
CA ILE A 19 -8.69 5.68 -60.13
C ILE A 19 -9.54 5.02 -59.05
N ASP A 20 -10.79 4.67 -59.36
CA ASP A 20 -11.71 3.99 -58.42
C ASP A 20 -11.19 2.62 -58.00
N LEU A 21 -10.63 1.84 -58.94
CA LEU A 21 -10.04 0.53 -58.65
C LEU A 21 -8.82 0.66 -57.72
N PHE A 22 -7.98 1.67 -57.95
CA PHE A 22 -6.81 1.96 -57.11
C PHE A 22 -7.22 2.37 -55.69
N PHE A 23 -8.20 3.25 -55.54
CA PHE A 23 -8.70 3.65 -54.22
C PHE A 23 -9.41 2.49 -53.50
N GLY A 24 -10.18 1.67 -54.21
CA GLY A 24 -10.77 0.46 -53.64
C GLY A 24 -9.71 -0.51 -53.10
N PHE A 25 -8.64 -0.74 -53.86
CA PHE A 25 -7.51 -1.56 -53.41
C PHE A 25 -6.76 -0.94 -52.23
N LEU A 26 -6.57 0.39 -52.23
CA LEU A 26 -5.94 1.11 -51.12
C LEU A 26 -6.74 0.98 -49.82
N VAL A 27 -8.08 1.06 -49.88
CA VAL A 27 -8.97 0.87 -48.71
C VAL A 27 -8.87 -0.57 -48.17
N VAL A 28 -8.78 -1.57 -49.04
CA VAL A 28 -8.59 -2.98 -48.64
C VAL A 28 -7.22 -3.19 -47.99
N LEU A 29 -6.16 -2.56 -48.50
CA LEU A 29 -4.82 -2.64 -47.90
C LEU A 29 -4.74 -1.96 -46.53
N VAL A 30 -5.37 -0.78 -46.39
CA VAL A 30 -5.42 -0.05 -45.11
C VAL A 30 -6.24 -0.83 -44.07
N SER A 31 -7.38 -1.42 -44.47
CA SER A 31 -8.19 -2.24 -43.57
C SER A 31 -7.47 -3.52 -43.13
N LEU A 32 -6.81 -4.24 -44.04
CA LEU A 32 -5.97 -5.40 -43.69
C LEU A 32 -4.81 -5.01 -42.76
N GLY A 33 -4.14 -3.89 -43.03
CA GLY A 33 -3.10 -3.34 -42.16
C GLY A 33 -3.61 -3.02 -40.75
N SER A 34 -4.81 -2.44 -40.63
CA SER A 34 -5.43 -2.12 -39.34
C SER A 34 -5.73 -3.37 -38.50
N VAL A 35 -6.15 -4.47 -39.15
CA VAL A 35 -6.40 -5.75 -38.48
C VAL A 35 -5.11 -6.35 -37.95
N VAL A 36 -4.03 -6.33 -38.75
CA VAL A 36 -2.71 -6.81 -38.33
C VAL A 36 -2.19 -5.99 -37.14
N VAL A 37 -2.29 -4.65 -37.20
CA VAL A 37 -1.89 -3.77 -36.10
C VAL A 37 -2.70 -4.07 -34.82
N PHE A 38 -4.01 -4.28 -34.94
CA PHE A 38 -4.86 -4.67 -33.81
C PHE A 38 -4.38 -5.98 -33.16
N PHE A 39 -4.11 -7.02 -33.94
CA PHE A 39 -3.62 -8.29 -33.40
C PHE A 39 -2.23 -8.16 -32.77
N VAL A 40 -1.31 -7.40 -33.36
CA VAL A 40 0.02 -7.12 -32.78
C VAL A 40 -0.11 -6.42 -31.42
N LEU A 41 -1.00 -5.43 -31.30
CA LEU A 41 -1.27 -4.76 -30.03
C LEU A 41 -1.86 -5.71 -28.98
N ARG A 42 -2.74 -6.63 -29.37
CA ARG A 42 -3.34 -7.62 -28.47
C ARG A 42 -2.32 -8.68 -28.02
N ILE A 43 -1.44 -9.14 -28.90
CA ILE A 43 -0.35 -10.06 -28.58
C ILE A 43 0.65 -9.37 -27.65
N ARG A 44 1.04 -8.12 -27.94
CA ARG A 44 1.88 -7.31 -27.04
C ARG A 44 1.26 -7.20 -25.64
N ASP A 45 -0.02 -6.87 -25.54
CA ASP A 45 -0.72 -6.75 -24.26
C ASP A 45 -0.78 -8.09 -23.50
N LEU A 46 -0.96 -9.21 -24.21
CA LEU A 46 -0.90 -10.56 -23.62
C LEU A 46 0.51 -10.89 -23.10
N VAL A 47 1.54 -10.59 -23.88
CA VAL A 47 2.95 -10.78 -23.50
C VAL A 47 3.33 -9.90 -22.30
N LEU A 48 2.85 -8.66 -22.25
CA LEU A 48 3.05 -7.74 -21.12
C LEU A 48 2.33 -8.23 -19.84
N LYS A 49 1.14 -8.81 -19.97
CA LYS A 49 0.41 -9.43 -18.84
C LYS A 49 1.11 -10.70 -18.35
N ALA A 50 1.57 -11.55 -19.26
CA ALA A 50 2.28 -12.80 -18.93
C ALA A 50 3.67 -12.55 -18.33
N SER A 51 4.34 -11.47 -18.72
CA SER A 51 5.68 -11.08 -18.21
C SER A 51 5.64 -10.19 -16.96
N GLY A 52 4.45 -9.89 -16.43
CA GLY A 52 4.27 -9.02 -15.25
C GLY A 52 4.63 -7.54 -15.47
N LYS A 53 4.99 -7.13 -16.70
CA LYS A 53 5.33 -5.75 -17.05
C LYS A 53 4.12 -5.06 -17.68
N MET A 54 3.22 -4.50 -16.86
CA MET A 54 2.12 -3.69 -17.38
C MET A 54 2.63 -2.31 -17.86
N TRP A 55 2.38 -1.98 -19.13
CA TRP A 55 2.55 -0.61 -19.64
C TRP A 55 1.45 0.28 -19.04
N SER A 56 1.81 1.22 -18.17
CA SER A 56 0.89 2.21 -17.60
C SER A 56 0.92 3.48 -18.46
N PRO A 57 -0.05 3.73 -19.36
CA PRO A 57 -0.11 5.00 -20.06
C PRO A 57 -0.33 6.10 -19.02
N LYS A 58 0.54 7.11 -19.01
CA LYS A 58 0.40 8.30 -18.16
C LYS A 58 -0.80 9.09 -18.70
N PHE A 59 -1.90 9.13 -17.94
CA PHE A 59 -3.14 9.81 -18.40
C PHE A 59 -3.01 11.35 -18.43
N PHE A 60 -1.94 11.87 -17.84
CA PHE A 60 -1.44 13.22 -18.05
C PHE A 60 0.04 13.07 -18.38
N GLY A 61 0.59 13.85 -19.30
CA GLY A 61 2.04 13.89 -19.58
C GLY A 61 2.94 14.22 -18.37
N ALA A 62 2.41 14.23 -17.14
CA ALA A 62 3.13 14.36 -15.89
C ALA A 62 3.28 13.00 -15.19
N THR A 63 4.52 12.69 -14.81
CA THR A 63 4.94 11.49 -14.06
C THR A 63 4.55 11.53 -12.58
N SER A 64 3.93 12.63 -12.12
CA SER A 64 3.49 12.87 -10.75
C SER A 64 2.35 13.90 -10.70
N VAL A 65 1.40 13.74 -9.78
CA VAL A 65 0.39 14.76 -9.47
C VAL A 65 1.06 15.81 -8.59
N LYS A 66 1.09 17.08 -9.02
CA LYS A 66 1.82 18.17 -8.35
C LYS A 66 0.97 19.06 -7.43
N GLY A 67 -0.32 18.78 -7.30
CA GLY A 67 -1.24 19.57 -6.47
C GLY A 67 -1.23 19.16 -4.99
N TRP A 68 -1.95 19.95 -4.19
CA TRP A 68 -2.21 19.72 -2.77
C TRP A 68 -3.71 19.78 -2.49
N SER A 69 -4.19 18.91 -1.62
CA SER A 69 -5.57 18.95 -1.12
C SER A 69 -5.56 18.79 0.39
N ARG A 70 -6.36 19.57 1.12
CA ARG A 70 -6.48 19.48 2.58
C ARG A 70 -7.46 18.40 3.02
N GLU A 71 -8.37 18.01 2.15
CA GLU A 71 -9.46 17.10 2.48
C GLU A 71 -9.09 15.68 2.11
N ALA A 72 -9.39 14.75 3.01
CA ALA A 72 -9.30 13.33 2.68
C ALA A 72 -10.33 13.00 1.57
N PRO A 73 -9.90 12.34 0.48
CA PRO A 73 -10.80 11.96 -0.61
C PRO A 73 -11.70 10.79 -0.21
N PHE A 74 -12.69 10.49 -1.05
CA PHE A 74 -13.59 9.35 -0.90
C PHE A 74 -14.18 9.22 0.52
N ASP A 75 -14.60 10.35 1.09
CA ASP A 75 -15.18 10.44 2.44
C ASP A 75 -14.27 9.86 3.55
N GLY A 76 -12.94 9.90 3.34
CA GLY A 76 -11.97 9.35 4.29
C GLY A 76 -11.85 7.82 4.26
N SER A 77 -12.23 7.16 3.15
CA SER A 77 -12.17 5.71 3.01
C SER A 77 -10.74 5.17 2.86
N ILE A 78 -10.15 4.68 3.96
CA ILE A 78 -8.87 3.95 3.97
C ILE A 78 -8.92 2.71 3.05
N PRO A 79 -10.01 1.90 2.98
CA PRO A 79 -10.08 0.78 2.05
C PRO A 79 -9.92 1.21 0.59
N ILE A 80 -10.58 2.28 0.16
CA ILE A 80 -10.41 2.82 -1.21
C ILE A 80 -8.96 3.26 -1.42
N ALA A 81 -8.36 3.95 -0.45
CA ALA A 81 -6.95 4.32 -0.52
C ALA A 81 -6.02 3.10 -0.65
N ALA A 82 -6.24 2.04 0.13
CA ALA A 82 -5.48 0.79 0.03
C ALA A 82 -5.62 0.12 -1.34
N TYR A 83 -6.85 0.04 -1.86
CA TYR A 83 -7.12 -0.46 -3.20
C TYR A 83 -6.39 0.36 -4.26
N LEU A 84 -6.49 1.69 -4.24
CA LEU A 84 -5.83 2.56 -5.20
C LEU A 84 -4.30 2.47 -5.08
N PHE A 85 -3.73 2.39 -3.88
CA PHE A 85 -2.28 2.26 -3.71
C PHE A 85 -1.73 0.89 -4.17
N LYS A 86 -2.51 -0.18 -4.06
CA LYS A 86 -2.08 -1.54 -4.44
C LYS A 86 -2.41 -1.88 -5.89
N GLU A 87 -3.60 -1.55 -6.36
CA GLU A 87 -4.13 -1.94 -7.68
C GLU A 87 -4.43 -0.74 -8.59
N GLY A 88 -4.31 0.51 -8.10
CA GLY A 88 -4.77 1.73 -8.76
C GLY A 88 -4.30 1.86 -10.19
N THR A 89 -5.15 1.39 -11.07
CA THR A 89 -4.97 1.43 -12.50
C THR A 89 -5.01 2.90 -12.95
N ARG A 90 -3.96 3.37 -13.64
CA ARG A 90 -3.83 4.63 -14.42
C ARG A 90 -3.13 5.83 -13.76
N LEU A 91 -3.00 5.89 -12.44
CA LEU A 91 -2.19 6.89 -11.74
C LEU A 91 -0.99 6.20 -11.07
N THR A 92 0.10 6.91 -10.76
CA THR A 92 1.35 6.35 -10.23
C THR A 92 1.24 5.85 -8.78
N PHE A 93 0.38 4.86 -8.56
CA PHE A 93 0.27 4.10 -7.33
C PHE A 93 1.12 2.82 -7.47
N LYS A 94 2.41 2.89 -7.15
CA LYS A 94 3.30 1.72 -7.11
C LYS A 94 3.68 1.43 -5.67
N ASN A 95 3.86 0.14 -5.34
CA ASN A 95 4.30 -0.34 -4.02
C ASN A 95 3.34 0.05 -2.88
N GLY A 96 2.04 -0.25 -3.07
CA GLY A 96 1.04 -0.09 -2.02
C GLY A 96 1.32 -1.01 -0.83
N HIS A 97 1.17 -0.47 0.37
CA HIS A 97 1.33 -1.16 1.64
C HIS A 97 -0.04 -1.26 2.35
N PRO A 98 -0.97 -2.10 1.85
CA PRO A 98 -2.31 -2.21 2.42
C PRO A 98 -2.29 -2.63 3.90
N GLU A 99 -1.24 -3.32 4.36
CA GLU A 99 -1.02 -3.66 5.76
C GLU A 99 -0.90 -2.43 6.68
N ARG A 100 -0.54 -1.25 6.14
CA ARG A 100 -0.51 0.00 6.93
C ARG A 100 -1.91 0.48 7.33
N ALA A 101 -2.96 -0.06 6.70
CA ALA A 101 -4.33 0.18 7.14
C ALA A 101 -4.56 -0.29 8.59
N ILE A 102 -3.77 -1.26 9.10
CA ILE A 102 -3.84 -1.69 10.50
C ILE A 102 -3.58 -0.48 11.41
N GLY A 103 -2.43 0.18 11.27
CA GLY A 103 -2.11 1.35 12.08
C GLY A 103 -3.11 2.49 11.91
N ALA A 104 -3.58 2.71 10.68
CA ALA A 104 -4.54 3.77 10.39
C ALA A 104 -5.90 3.53 11.09
N PHE A 105 -6.39 2.29 11.14
CA PHE A 105 -7.61 1.96 11.88
C PHE A 105 -7.43 2.06 13.39
N PHE A 106 -6.27 1.70 13.94
CA PHE A 106 -6.00 1.93 15.37
C PHE A 106 -6.12 3.42 15.74
N LEU A 107 -5.55 4.32 14.93
CA LEU A 107 -5.70 5.76 15.14
C LEU A 107 -7.15 6.23 14.98
N ARG A 108 -7.89 5.65 14.03
CA ARG A 108 -9.31 5.92 13.85
C ARG A 108 -10.13 5.54 15.07
N TRP A 109 -9.86 4.38 15.66
CA TRP A 109 -10.57 3.91 16.86
C TRP A 109 -10.31 4.81 18.05
N ILE A 110 -9.10 5.34 18.19
CA ILE A 110 -8.78 6.36 19.20
C ILE A 110 -9.55 7.66 18.91
N ARG A 111 -9.55 8.14 17.66
CA ARG A 111 -10.34 9.31 17.26
C ARG A 111 -11.83 9.16 17.53
N GLN A 112 -12.37 7.96 17.34
CA GLN A 112 -13.80 7.66 17.50
C GLN A 112 -14.17 7.26 18.94
N GLY A 113 -13.20 7.13 19.85
CA GLY A 113 -13.43 6.73 21.24
C GLY A 113 -13.72 5.24 21.44
N TYR A 114 -13.52 4.41 20.41
CA TYR A 114 -13.68 2.95 20.48
C TYR A 114 -12.55 2.28 21.26
N VAL A 115 -11.41 2.96 21.32
CA VAL A 115 -10.22 2.52 22.04
C VAL A 115 -9.60 3.73 22.75
N THR A 116 -9.27 3.58 24.03
CA THR A 116 -8.70 4.64 24.85
C THR A 116 -7.26 4.31 25.24
N PRO A 117 -6.29 5.21 25.01
CA PRO A 117 -4.94 5.06 25.52
C PRO A 117 -4.92 5.10 27.06
N VAL A 118 -4.30 4.10 27.71
CA VAL A 118 -4.18 4.05 29.18
C VAL A 118 -2.71 3.87 29.58
N PRO A 119 -2.24 4.54 30.65
CA PRO A 119 -0.84 4.45 31.07
C PRO A 119 -0.50 3.06 31.60
N ALA A 120 0.60 2.49 31.11
CA ALA A 120 1.16 1.22 31.56
C ALA A 120 2.24 1.42 32.64
N LYS A 121 2.61 0.34 33.34
CA LYS A 121 3.55 0.38 34.49
C LYS A 121 4.98 0.82 34.14
N ASP A 122 5.45 0.53 32.93
CA ASP A 122 6.77 0.86 32.39
C ASP A 122 6.75 2.14 31.52
N GLY A 123 5.72 2.98 31.65
CA GLY A 123 5.65 4.31 31.03
C GLY A 123 5.28 4.33 29.54
N HIS A 124 4.90 3.18 28.96
CA HIS A 124 4.20 3.16 27.68
C HIS A 124 2.68 3.30 27.87
N TYR A 125 1.93 3.26 26.77
CA TYR A 125 0.48 3.31 26.77
C TYR A 125 -0.08 2.03 26.15
N ASP A 126 -0.96 1.38 26.89
CA ASP A 126 -1.79 0.29 26.42
C ASP A 126 -3.10 0.84 25.83
N LEU A 127 -3.89 -0.04 25.24
CA LEU A 127 -5.11 0.33 24.55
C LEU A 127 -6.31 -0.38 25.16
N GLN A 128 -7.13 0.36 25.90
CA GLN A 128 -8.37 -0.15 26.47
C GLN A 128 -9.47 -0.12 25.41
N PHE A 129 -10.05 -1.28 25.10
CA PHE A 129 -11.19 -1.40 24.21
C PHE A 129 -12.50 -1.17 24.97
N GLN A 130 -13.49 -0.61 24.29
CA GLN A 130 -14.85 -0.54 24.84
C GLN A 130 -15.48 -1.94 24.91
N ALA A 131 -16.32 -2.16 25.93
CA ALA A 131 -17.00 -3.44 26.13
C ALA A 131 -18.03 -3.75 25.02
N GLU A 132 -18.70 -2.71 24.51
CA GLU A 132 -19.64 -2.83 23.41
C GLU A 132 -18.93 -2.71 22.07
N GLU A 133 -19.22 -3.63 21.15
CA GLU A 133 -18.67 -3.59 19.79
C GLU A 133 -19.25 -2.37 19.03
N PRO A 134 -18.39 -1.48 18.49
CA PRO A 134 -18.87 -0.35 17.70
C PRO A 134 -19.60 -0.78 16.44
N ASP A 135 -20.48 0.10 15.93
CA ASP A 135 -21.08 -0.09 14.61
C ASP A 135 -20.09 0.32 13.51
N PHE A 136 -19.73 -0.64 12.66
CA PHE A 136 -18.73 -0.47 11.62
C PHE A 136 -19.36 -0.51 10.23
N ASN A 137 -19.18 0.58 9.48
CA ASN A 137 -19.51 0.67 8.05
C ASN A 137 -18.49 -0.02 7.13
N SER A 138 -17.53 -0.76 7.70
CA SER A 138 -16.46 -1.45 6.98
C SER A 138 -16.26 -2.85 7.57
N GLY A 139 -16.41 -3.87 6.72
CA GLY A 139 -16.27 -5.27 7.11
C GLY A 139 -14.83 -5.62 7.47
N CYS A 140 -13.85 -5.11 6.72
CA CYS A 140 -12.44 -5.29 7.01
C CYS A 140 -12.02 -4.58 8.32
N GLU A 141 -12.54 -3.37 8.58
CA GLU A 141 -12.31 -2.63 9.84
C GLU A 141 -12.88 -3.41 11.04
N LYS A 142 -14.15 -3.83 10.97
CA LYS A 142 -14.79 -4.70 11.98
C LYS A 142 -14.00 -5.99 12.21
N SER A 143 -13.53 -6.62 11.13
CA SER A 143 -12.71 -7.82 11.22
C SER A 143 -11.40 -7.57 11.95
N LEU A 144 -10.73 -6.44 11.71
CA LEU A 144 -9.50 -6.08 12.42
C LEU A 144 -9.76 -5.78 13.90
N TYR A 145 -10.84 -5.04 14.20
CA TYR A 145 -11.23 -4.72 15.57
C TYR A 145 -11.39 -6.00 16.39
N LYS A 146 -12.11 -6.99 15.86
CA LYS A 146 -12.28 -8.30 16.53
C LYS A 146 -10.96 -9.04 16.76
N LYS A 147 -10.03 -9.00 15.80
CA LYS A 147 -8.71 -9.60 15.94
C LYS A 147 -7.89 -8.93 17.05
N ALA A 148 -7.95 -7.60 17.15
CA ALA A 148 -7.27 -6.86 18.19
C ALA A 148 -7.92 -7.07 19.56
N PHE A 149 -9.26 -7.08 19.62
CA PHE A 149 -10.02 -7.35 20.84
C PHE A 149 -9.76 -8.77 21.38
N GLU A 150 -9.73 -9.78 20.50
CA GLU A 150 -9.36 -11.16 20.88
C GLU A 150 -7.95 -11.24 21.47
N ALA A 151 -7.02 -10.41 20.96
CA ALA A 151 -5.65 -10.37 21.46
C ALA A 151 -5.54 -9.81 22.89
N CYS A 152 -6.51 -9.01 23.37
CA CYS A 152 -6.54 -8.45 24.73
C CYS A 152 -6.86 -9.50 25.80
N GLY A 153 -7.43 -10.66 25.43
CA GLY A 153 -7.89 -11.64 26.43
C GLY A 153 -9.03 -11.10 27.31
N SER A 154 -8.94 -11.28 28.63
CA SER A 154 -10.05 -11.03 29.57
C SER A 154 -10.09 -9.62 30.17
N ASN A 155 -8.98 -8.86 30.12
CA ASN A 155 -8.89 -7.52 30.72
C ASN A 155 -9.36 -6.40 29.76
N GLN A 156 -9.64 -6.73 28.49
CA GLN A 156 -10.01 -5.78 27.42
C GLN A 156 -8.97 -4.67 27.18
N ILE A 157 -7.73 -4.88 27.61
CA ILE A 157 -6.61 -3.95 27.44
C ILE A 157 -5.61 -4.67 26.55
N LEU A 158 -5.30 -4.10 25.40
CA LEU A 158 -4.25 -4.61 24.53
C LEU A 158 -2.90 -4.14 25.04
N GLU A 159 -2.20 -5.04 25.72
CA GLU A 159 -0.90 -4.79 26.33
C GLU A 159 0.25 -4.96 25.32
N LYS A 160 1.39 -4.34 25.62
CA LYS A 160 2.61 -4.50 24.83
C LYS A 160 3.01 -5.97 24.67
N GLY A 161 3.07 -6.43 23.41
CA GLY A 161 3.45 -7.80 23.08
C GLY A 161 2.27 -8.69 22.71
N GLU A 162 1.06 -8.34 23.14
CA GLU A 162 -0.10 -9.22 22.98
C GLU A 162 -0.53 -9.33 21.52
N PHE A 163 -0.63 -8.20 20.82
CA PHE A 163 -1.06 -8.23 19.43
C PHE A 163 -0.08 -8.96 18.52
N ASP A 164 1.23 -8.83 18.74
CA ASP A 164 2.22 -9.57 17.94
C ASP A 164 2.29 -11.05 18.29
N SER A 165 2.11 -11.40 19.56
CA SER A 165 1.99 -12.79 20.02
C SER A 165 0.75 -13.46 19.44
N TRP A 166 -0.39 -12.77 19.48
CA TRP A 166 -1.63 -13.21 18.84
C TRP A 166 -1.44 -13.33 17.32
N ALA A 167 -0.87 -12.32 16.67
CA ALA A 167 -0.64 -12.31 15.23
C ALA A 167 0.24 -13.49 14.77
N LYS A 168 1.28 -13.84 15.52
CA LYS A 168 2.15 -14.98 15.23
C LYS A 168 1.38 -16.31 15.30
N LYS A 169 0.52 -16.49 16.32
CA LYS A 169 -0.31 -17.70 16.49
C LYS A 169 -1.42 -17.78 15.42
N HIS A 170 -2.02 -16.65 15.07
CA HIS A 170 -3.13 -16.53 14.13
C HIS A 170 -2.67 -16.02 12.75
N TYR A 171 -1.48 -16.46 12.31
CA TYR A 171 -0.79 -15.85 11.17
C TYR A 171 -1.59 -15.82 9.87
N LYS A 172 -2.34 -16.89 9.54
CA LYS A 172 -3.20 -16.92 8.33
C LYS A 172 -4.24 -15.81 8.36
N SER A 173 -4.79 -15.56 9.55
CA SER A 173 -5.85 -14.58 9.81
C SER A 173 -5.36 -13.16 9.57
N LEU A 174 -4.21 -12.77 10.15
CA LEU A 174 -3.70 -11.41 10.02
C LEU A 174 -2.88 -11.17 8.75
N ALA A 175 -2.07 -12.13 8.31
CA ALA A 175 -1.23 -11.96 7.11
C ALA A 175 -2.07 -11.84 5.83
N GLY A 176 -3.24 -12.50 5.76
CA GLY A 176 -4.20 -12.38 4.65
C GLY A 176 -5.21 -11.24 4.80
N TRP A 177 -5.31 -10.62 5.98
CA TRP A 177 -6.28 -9.54 6.22
C TRP A 177 -6.13 -8.33 5.26
N PRO A 178 -4.93 -7.88 4.86
CA PRO A 178 -4.80 -6.76 3.92
C PRO A 178 -5.49 -6.98 2.56
N ASP A 179 -5.65 -8.23 2.12
CA ASP A 179 -6.37 -8.52 0.88
C ASP A 179 -7.88 -8.26 1.02
N SER A 180 -8.43 -8.41 2.23
CA SER A 180 -9.82 -8.02 2.51
C SER A 180 -10.04 -6.51 2.41
N VAL A 181 -9.05 -5.71 2.85
CA VAL A 181 -9.08 -4.24 2.74
C VAL A 181 -9.09 -3.81 1.28
N VAL A 182 -8.25 -4.43 0.46
CA VAL A 182 -8.16 -4.15 -0.98
C VAL A 182 -9.45 -4.56 -1.70
N SER A 183 -9.99 -5.72 -1.37
CA SER A 183 -11.26 -6.22 -1.95
C SER A 183 -12.45 -5.31 -1.60
N GLU A 184 -12.58 -4.93 -0.32
CA GLU A 184 -13.62 -3.99 0.11
C GLU A 184 -13.42 -2.62 -0.53
N GLY A 185 -12.17 -2.14 -0.59
CA GLY A 185 -11.80 -0.90 -1.24
C GLY A 185 -12.19 -0.85 -2.71
N LYS A 186 -11.96 -1.93 -3.45
CA LYS A 186 -12.37 -2.09 -4.85
C LYS A 186 -13.89 -2.02 -5.00
N SER A 187 -14.62 -2.71 -4.13
CA SER A 187 -16.08 -2.66 -4.11
C SER A 187 -16.57 -1.23 -3.85
N LYS A 188 -16.13 -0.59 -2.77
CA LYS A 188 -16.49 0.79 -2.41
C LYS A 188 -16.12 1.78 -3.52
N TYR A 189 -14.96 1.63 -4.15
CA TYR A 189 -14.55 2.46 -5.28
C TYR A 189 -15.47 2.27 -6.49
N ASN A 190 -15.90 1.04 -6.81
CA ASN A 190 -16.80 0.78 -7.93
C ASN A 190 -18.18 1.42 -7.75
N PHE A 191 -18.70 1.40 -6.52
CA PHE A 191 -19.99 1.98 -6.16
C PHE A 191 -19.94 3.46 -5.73
N PHE A 192 -18.75 4.08 -5.74
CA PHE A 192 -18.61 5.50 -5.41
C PHE A 192 -19.34 6.36 -6.45
N LYS A 193 -20.23 7.24 -5.96
CA LYS A 193 -21.13 8.04 -6.81
C LYS A 193 -20.49 9.30 -7.39
N GLY A 194 -19.38 9.78 -6.83
CA GLY A 194 -18.68 10.99 -7.29
C GLY A 194 -17.68 10.73 -8.43
N ASP A 195 -16.94 11.77 -8.82
CA ASP A 195 -15.89 11.67 -9.83
C ASP A 195 -14.68 10.91 -9.29
N LYS A 196 -14.63 9.62 -9.61
CA LYS A 196 -13.57 8.70 -9.19
C LYS A 196 -12.18 9.13 -9.65
N LEU A 197 -12.05 9.78 -10.82
CA LEU A 197 -10.76 10.22 -11.31
C LEU A 197 -10.27 11.44 -10.53
N ALA A 198 -11.16 12.41 -10.31
CA ALA A 198 -10.86 13.60 -9.51
C ALA A 198 -10.49 13.22 -8.06
N GLU A 199 -11.27 12.34 -7.43
CA GLU A 199 -11.00 11.84 -6.06
C GLU A 199 -9.70 11.02 -5.98
N SER A 200 -9.40 10.22 -7.01
CA SER A 200 -8.12 9.50 -7.07
C SER A 200 -6.93 10.45 -7.19
N ALA A 201 -7.06 11.53 -7.96
CA ALA A 201 -6.04 12.58 -8.02
C ALA A 201 -5.93 13.32 -6.68
N LYS A 202 -7.07 13.64 -6.04
CA LYS A 202 -7.15 14.26 -4.72
C LYS A 202 -6.44 13.44 -3.66
N LEU A 203 -6.47 12.09 -3.72
CA LEU A 203 -5.70 11.22 -2.83
C LEU A 203 -4.19 11.45 -2.91
N LEU A 204 -3.65 11.60 -4.11
CA LEU A 204 -2.23 11.92 -4.29
C LEU A 204 -1.91 13.34 -3.82
N GLN A 205 -2.80 14.30 -4.09
CA GLN A 205 -2.65 15.67 -3.62
C GLN A 205 -2.72 15.77 -2.09
N PHE A 206 -3.58 14.99 -1.46
CA PHE A 206 -3.69 14.91 -0.01
C PHE A 206 -2.44 14.28 0.63
N LYS A 207 -1.90 13.21 0.02
CA LYS A 207 -0.60 12.67 0.42
C LYS A 207 0.52 13.71 0.28
N ASN A 208 0.58 14.44 -0.83
CA ASN A 208 1.54 15.53 -1.00
C ASN A 208 1.34 16.61 0.06
N PHE A 209 0.09 16.95 0.38
CA PHE A 209 -0.23 17.94 1.41
C PHE A 209 0.34 17.52 2.75
N LEU A 210 0.07 16.30 3.20
CA LEU A 210 0.62 15.79 4.46
C LEU A 210 2.16 15.69 4.44
N ASN A 211 2.74 15.35 3.29
CA ASN A 211 4.19 15.25 3.16
C ASN A 211 4.90 16.62 3.15
N ASP A 212 4.29 17.62 2.51
CA ASP A 212 4.87 18.95 2.33
C ASP A 212 4.33 19.95 3.37
N PHE A 213 3.38 19.52 4.20
CA PHE A 213 2.87 20.22 5.37
C PHE A 213 4.00 20.79 6.24
N THR A 214 5.17 20.14 6.18
CA THR A 214 6.38 20.48 6.92
C THR A 214 7.19 21.65 6.34
N ILE A 215 6.85 22.17 5.15
CA ILE A 215 7.75 23.05 4.37
C ILE A 215 7.30 24.52 4.37
N SER A 216 6.05 24.85 4.69
CA SER A 216 5.56 26.24 4.57
C SER A 216 5.02 26.76 5.90
N SER A 217 5.86 27.54 6.59
CA SER A 217 5.51 28.34 7.78
C SER A 217 4.56 29.50 7.48
N GLU A 218 4.20 29.71 6.22
CA GLU A 218 3.34 30.81 5.74
C GLU A 218 1.86 30.39 5.62
N ARG A 219 1.49 29.19 6.07
CA ARG A 219 0.13 28.66 5.94
C ARG A 219 -0.64 28.83 7.24
N GLU A 220 -1.92 29.18 7.12
CA GLU A 220 -2.89 29.20 8.22
C GLU A 220 -2.88 27.87 8.98
N VAL A 221 -3.11 27.96 10.30
CA VAL A 221 -3.31 26.80 11.16
C VAL A 221 -4.39 25.91 10.54
N PRO A 222 -4.12 24.63 10.24
CA PRO A 222 -5.15 23.76 9.73
C PRO A 222 -6.20 23.54 10.80
N GLU A 223 -7.44 23.39 10.38
CA GLU A 223 -8.55 23.06 11.27
C GLU A 223 -8.17 21.87 12.17
N VAL A 224 -8.06 22.12 13.47
CA VAL A 224 -7.61 21.13 14.48
C VAL A 224 -8.52 19.89 14.48
N GLY A 225 -9.80 20.07 14.14
CA GLY A 225 -10.76 18.97 13.97
C GLY A 225 -10.36 17.94 12.91
N LEU A 226 -9.54 18.31 11.91
CA LEU A 226 -9.09 17.42 10.85
C LEU A 226 -7.82 16.64 11.21
N TRP A 227 -7.11 17.02 12.27
CA TRP A 227 -5.79 16.46 12.58
C TRP A 227 -5.82 14.98 12.89
N GLY A 228 -6.89 14.50 13.52
CA GLY A 228 -7.07 13.07 13.74
C GLY A 228 -7.17 12.31 12.41
N GLN A 229 -7.95 12.81 11.44
CA GLN A 229 -8.04 12.21 10.10
C GLN A 229 -6.72 12.34 9.33
N TYR A 230 -5.98 13.44 9.52
CA TYR A 230 -4.65 13.62 8.94
C TYR A 230 -3.67 12.58 9.44
N LEU A 231 -3.66 12.28 10.75
CA LEU A 231 -2.81 11.26 11.34
C LEU A 231 -3.21 9.84 10.91
N GLU A 232 -4.50 9.54 10.77
CA GLU A 232 -4.98 8.27 10.19
C GLU A 232 -4.37 8.02 8.80
N PHE A 233 -4.51 8.99 7.90
CA PHE A 233 -4.00 8.86 6.53
C PHE A 233 -2.48 8.97 6.47
N ALA A 234 -1.85 9.80 7.31
CA ALA A 234 -0.41 9.85 7.43
C ALA A 234 0.15 8.48 7.87
N GLN A 235 -0.53 7.78 8.78
CA GLN A 235 -0.15 6.43 9.20
C GLN A 235 -0.29 5.44 8.04
N PHE A 236 -1.40 5.49 7.30
CA PHE A 236 -1.57 4.69 6.09
C PHE A 236 -0.46 4.97 5.04
N PHE A 237 -0.10 6.23 4.82
CA PHE A 237 0.97 6.61 3.90
C PHE A 237 2.38 6.32 4.45
N GLY A 238 2.53 5.97 5.74
CA GLY A 238 3.80 5.73 6.41
C GLY A 238 4.60 7.01 6.72
N ILE A 239 3.91 8.12 6.95
CA ILE A 239 4.48 9.45 7.27
C ILE A 239 3.90 10.05 8.57
N ALA A 240 3.22 9.26 9.41
CA ALA A 240 2.60 9.75 10.65
C ALA A 240 3.59 10.44 11.60
N ASP A 241 4.76 9.85 11.85
CA ASP A 241 5.80 10.44 12.72
C ASP A 241 6.26 11.81 12.20
N LYS A 242 6.45 11.93 10.88
CA LYS A 242 6.82 13.19 10.23
C LYS A 242 5.72 14.25 10.43
N VAL A 243 4.46 13.88 10.23
CA VAL A 243 3.31 14.80 10.36
C VAL A 243 3.11 15.23 11.82
N ALA A 244 3.14 14.28 12.76
CA ALA A 244 2.98 14.57 14.19
C ALA A 244 4.08 15.50 14.71
N LYS A 245 5.35 15.24 14.35
CA LYS A 245 6.48 16.12 14.68
C LYS A 245 6.31 17.53 14.10
N ALA A 246 5.74 17.64 12.90
CA ALA A 246 5.48 18.93 12.28
C ALA A 246 4.37 19.70 13.02
N PHE A 247 3.28 19.05 13.43
CA PHE A 247 2.25 19.67 14.26
C PHE A 247 2.82 20.14 15.59
N ALA A 248 3.55 19.28 16.30
CA ALA A 248 4.17 19.62 17.58
C ALA A 248 5.14 20.82 17.48
N LYS A 249 5.85 20.95 16.36
CA LYS A 249 6.82 22.02 16.13
C LYS A 249 6.18 23.33 15.68
N LEU A 250 5.23 23.28 14.75
CA LEU A 250 4.63 24.46 14.13
C LEU A 250 3.49 25.05 14.97
N TYR A 251 2.76 24.20 15.68
CA TYR A 251 1.53 24.53 16.40
C TYR A 251 1.53 23.86 17.79
N PRO A 252 2.51 24.20 18.66
CA PRO A 252 2.70 23.49 19.93
C PRO A 252 1.50 23.59 20.86
N THR A 253 0.82 24.74 20.91
CA THR A 253 -0.35 24.96 21.77
C THR A 253 -1.54 24.14 21.28
N GLU A 254 -1.84 24.24 19.99
CA GLU A 254 -2.95 23.54 19.35
C GLU A 254 -2.73 22.02 19.36
N PHE A 255 -1.48 21.57 19.20
CA PHE A 255 -1.14 20.15 19.31
C PHE A 255 -1.27 19.63 20.74
N ASN A 256 -0.96 20.44 21.75
CA ASN A 256 -1.21 20.08 23.13
C ASN A 256 -2.71 19.96 23.40
N ASP A 257 -3.53 20.91 22.93
CA ASP A 257 -4.98 20.85 23.11
C ASP A 257 -5.64 19.72 22.32
N PHE A 258 -5.14 19.42 21.12
CA PHE A 258 -5.48 18.21 20.37
C PHE A 258 -5.15 16.95 21.18
N SER A 259 -3.98 16.90 21.81
CA SER A 259 -3.54 15.74 22.59
C SER A 259 -4.40 15.51 23.82
N LYS A 260 -4.81 16.59 24.51
CA LYS A 260 -5.67 16.52 25.71
C LYS A 260 -7.03 15.92 25.44
N GLN A 261 -7.56 16.04 24.21
CA GLN A 261 -8.81 15.38 23.81
C GLN A 261 -8.74 13.85 23.95
N TYR A 262 -7.53 13.29 23.95
CA TYR A 262 -7.24 11.87 24.13
C TYR A 262 -6.68 11.53 25.51
N GLY A 263 -6.69 12.49 26.45
CA GLY A 263 -6.07 12.33 27.77
C GLY A 263 -4.54 12.31 27.74
N LEU A 264 -3.91 12.84 26.69
CA LEU A 264 -2.46 12.86 26.50
C LEU A 264 -1.92 14.29 26.49
N ASP A 265 -0.65 14.48 26.85
CA ASP A 265 0.08 15.71 26.49
C ASP A 265 0.74 15.57 25.10
N ALA A 266 1.24 16.67 24.54
CA ALA A 266 1.88 16.69 23.22
C ALA A 266 3.10 15.74 23.07
N THR A 267 3.92 15.62 24.11
CA THR A 267 5.11 14.74 24.10
C THR A 267 4.67 13.29 24.13
N THR A 268 3.71 13.00 25.01
CA THR A 268 3.10 11.68 25.15
C THR A 268 2.42 11.27 23.85
N MET A 269 1.60 12.11 23.22
CA MET A 269 0.97 11.84 21.93
C MET A 269 1.99 11.42 20.87
N SER A 270 3.12 12.13 20.77
CA SER A 270 4.18 11.81 19.80
C SER A 270 4.82 10.45 20.05
N THR A 271 5.10 10.13 21.31
CA THR A 271 5.63 8.82 21.74
C THR A 271 4.65 7.70 21.42
N VAL A 272 3.40 7.95 21.71
CA VAL A 272 2.32 6.99 21.63
C VAL A 272 1.99 6.66 20.16
N LEU A 273 1.92 7.66 19.27
CA LEU A 273 1.81 7.46 17.81
C LEU A 273 2.93 6.57 17.25
N ASN A 274 4.17 6.80 17.69
CA ASN A 274 5.32 6.00 17.28
C ASN A 274 5.27 4.55 17.80
N ASN A 275 4.88 4.37 19.07
CA ASN A 275 4.75 3.06 19.68
C ASN A 275 3.69 2.21 18.98
N TRP A 276 2.53 2.79 18.65
CA TRP A 276 1.45 2.08 17.94
C TRP A 276 1.80 1.75 16.50
N SER A 277 2.45 2.68 15.78
CA SER A 277 2.95 2.40 14.44
C SER A 277 3.94 1.23 14.45
N THR A 278 4.81 1.19 15.46
CA THR A 278 5.77 0.10 15.67
C THR A 278 5.09 -1.21 16.08
N MET A 279 4.09 -1.17 16.98
CA MET A 279 3.32 -2.34 17.41
C MET A 279 2.57 -2.99 16.24
N THR A 280 1.78 -2.21 15.49
CA THR A 280 0.98 -2.71 14.37
C THR A 280 1.86 -3.26 13.25
N SER A 281 2.99 -2.59 12.96
CA SER A 281 3.98 -3.08 12.01
C SER A 281 4.65 -4.38 12.49
N ARG A 282 4.98 -4.50 13.79
CA ARG A 282 5.55 -5.73 14.36
C ARG A 282 4.55 -6.87 14.29
N ALA A 283 3.30 -6.67 14.68
CA ALA A 283 2.27 -7.68 14.63
C ALA A 283 2.08 -8.24 13.21
N TYR A 284 1.99 -7.37 12.20
CA TYR A 284 1.90 -7.82 10.81
C TYR A 284 3.14 -8.59 10.36
N ARG A 285 4.35 -8.12 10.67
CA ARG A 285 5.60 -8.85 10.35
C ARG A 285 5.67 -10.21 11.06
N SER A 286 5.22 -10.31 12.31
CA SER A 286 5.15 -11.56 13.06
C SER A 286 4.21 -12.56 12.38
N ALA A 287 3.01 -12.13 11.98
CA ALA A 287 2.09 -12.97 11.20
C ALA A 287 2.68 -13.36 9.84
N TYR A 288 3.22 -12.41 9.09
CA TYR A 288 3.76 -12.67 7.76
C TYR A 288 4.97 -13.62 7.78
N SER A 289 5.89 -13.45 8.73
CA SER A 289 7.03 -14.34 8.90
C SER A 289 6.62 -15.76 9.31
N ALA A 290 5.64 -15.90 10.22
CA ALA A 290 5.07 -17.19 10.58
C ALA A 290 4.41 -17.88 9.37
N LYS A 291 3.66 -17.13 8.54
CA LYS A 291 3.10 -17.65 7.29
C LYS A 291 4.19 -18.23 6.37
N LEU A 292 5.24 -17.47 6.10
CA LEU A 292 6.36 -17.92 5.25
C LEU A 292 7.05 -19.17 5.80
N SER A 293 7.29 -19.23 7.12
CA SER A 293 7.90 -20.41 7.74
C SER A 293 7.04 -21.66 7.58
N HIS A 294 5.71 -21.53 7.70
CA HIS A 294 4.80 -22.63 7.52
C HIS A 294 4.73 -23.06 6.05
N GLU A 295 4.66 -22.12 5.10
CA GLU A 295 4.66 -22.42 3.67
C GLU A 295 5.95 -23.15 3.23
N ALA A 296 7.11 -22.70 3.72
CA ALA A 296 8.39 -23.38 3.50
C ALA A 296 8.41 -24.81 4.04
N SER A 297 7.86 -25.03 5.24
CA SER A 297 7.76 -26.38 5.84
C SER A 297 6.77 -27.31 5.12
N SER A 298 5.72 -26.76 4.49
CA SER A 298 4.77 -27.54 3.69
C SER A 298 5.23 -27.79 2.25
N GLY A 299 6.22 -27.03 1.76
CA GLY A 299 6.79 -27.15 0.42
C GLY A 299 7.84 -28.25 0.26
N SER A 300 8.33 -28.84 1.35
CA SER A 300 9.33 -29.92 1.35
C SER A 300 8.73 -31.33 1.17
N GLY A 301 7.46 -31.44 0.74
CA GLY A 301 6.75 -32.72 0.57
C GLY A 301 6.81 -33.34 -0.84
N SER A 302 7.59 -32.79 -1.78
CA SER A 302 7.69 -33.35 -3.14
C SER A 302 9.10 -33.25 -3.71
N SER A 303 9.91 -34.27 -3.44
CA SER A 303 10.86 -34.82 -4.41
C SER A 303 11.35 -36.18 -3.91
N GLY A 304 10.95 -37.23 -4.63
CA GLY A 304 11.40 -38.59 -4.40
C GLY A 304 12.91 -38.78 -4.59
N SER A 305 13.35 -39.89 -4.03
CA SER A 305 14.66 -40.52 -4.18
C SER A 305 15.22 -40.44 -5.61
N SER A 306 16.42 -39.87 -5.77
CA SER A 306 17.42 -40.37 -6.73
C SER A 306 18.83 -39.84 -6.41
N GLY A 307 19.80 -40.75 -6.39
CA GLY A 307 21.20 -40.49 -6.75
C GLY A 307 22.10 -39.90 -5.67
N GLY A 308 22.88 -40.76 -5.01
CA GLY A 308 23.91 -40.35 -4.06
C GLY A 308 25.11 -39.65 -4.72
N PHE A 309 25.63 -38.66 -4.01
CA PHE A 309 27.03 -38.27 -3.85
C PHE A 309 27.04 -37.59 -2.45
N GLY A 310 27.78 -37.99 -1.42
CA GLY A 310 29.17 -38.45 -1.39
C GLY A 310 30.06 -37.29 -0.93
N GLY A 311 30.25 -37.13 0.39
CA GLY A 311 31.29 -36.28 1.02
C GLY A 311 30.97 -34.77 1.08
N HIS A 312 31.30 -33.98 2.10
CA HIS A 312 32.22 -34.15 3.23
C HIS A 312 31.84 -33.20 4.39
N SER A 313 32.21 -33.66 5.60
CA SER A 313 32.69 -32.90 6.77
C SER A 313 31.82 -31.82 7.42
N SER A 314 31.22 -32.24 8.54
CA SER A 314 31.22 -31.55 9.83
C SER A 314 32.47 -30.69 10.05
N PHE A 315 32.27 -29.47 10.52
CA PHE A 315 33.21 -28.82 11.43
C PHE A 315 32.44 -28.20 12.59
N GLY A 316 32.27 -29.00 13.63
CA GLY A 316 32.19 -28.50 15.00
C GLY A 316 33.61 -28.34 15.57
N GLY A 317 33.77 -27.36 16.46
CA GLY A 317 35.00 -27.06 17.20
C GLY A 317 35.06 -25.55 17.43
N GLY A 318 34.93 -25.00 18.62
CA GLY A 318 35.56 -25.45 19.87
C GLY A 318 37.02 -25.01 19.84
N GLY A 319 37.33 -23.89 20.49
CA GLY A 319 38.70 -23.34 20.54
C GLY A 319 38.80 -22.20 21.54
N GLY A 320 39.10 -22.56 22.80
CA GLY A 320 39.58 -21.62 23.80
C GLY A 320 41.05 -21.26 23.55
N PHE A 321 41.44 -20.09 24.06
CA PHE A 321 42.83 -19.72 24.23
C PHE A 321 43.02 -19.30 25.69
N SER A 322 43.80 -20.10 26.43
CA SER A 322 44.43 -19.70 27.66
C SER A 322 45.81 -19.14 27.37
N GLY A 323 46.23 -18.16 28.16
CA GLY A 323 47.61 -18.08 28.63
C GLY A 323 48.48 -17.01 27.98
N GLY A 324 48.96 -16.08 28.81
CA GLY A 324 50.05 -15.17 28.47
C GLY A 324 50.16 -14.01 29.44
N GLY A 325 50.60 -14.30 30.67
CA GLY A 325 50.97 -13.24 31.63
C GLY A 325 52.25 -12.52 31.21
N PHE A 326 52.32 -11.23 31.55
CA PHE A 326 53.57 -10.53 31.79
C PHE A 326 53.39 -9.70 33.06
N GLY A 327 54.24 -9.98 34.05
CA GLY A 327 54.45 -9.15 35.22
C GLY A 327 55.41 -8.00 34.96
N GLY A 328 55.52 -7.14 35.97
CA GLY A 328 56.44 -5.99 36.06
C GLY A 328 55.63 -4.69 36.13
N GLY A 329 55.60 -3.91 37.21
CA GLY A 329 56.56 -3.73 38.29
C GLY A 329 56.98 -2.26 38.31
N SER A 330 56.79 -1.60 39.46
CA SER A 330 57.23 -0.22 39.79
C SER A 330 56.49 0.87 39.01
N ARG A 331 55.95 1.93 39.63
CA ARG A 331 56.43 2.78 40.73
C ARG A 331 55.23 3.61 41.21
#